data_AF-A0A8J5UYF7-F1
#
_entry.id   AF-A0A8J5UYF7-F1
#
_cell.length_a   1.000
_cell.length_b   1.000
_cell.length_c   1.000
_cell.angle_alpha   90.00
_cell.angle_beta   90.00
_cell.angle_gamma   90.00
#
_symmetry.space_group_name_H-M   'P 1'
#
loop_
_entity.id
_entity.type
_entity.pdbx_description
1 polymer ?
#
loop_
_entity_poly.entity_id
_entity_poly.type
_entity_poly.pdbx_seq_one_letter_code
_entity_poly.pdbx_strand_id
1 'polypeptide(L)'
;MTTSNETNSEFAEARVHSFIELYRSLPIASFELSDSISFRITSHIKNKILGIMQAESDQRRYLLLMAMAHVKEFKQLWSTFHNLNHLVEGDMQYLYEISKLDVAVPERVDMLIATLGNVHTKHGVMEVMWPMTTAKTCLANALKYGCYYFEEQVFSKHLPDFSKGYCSQLIWKDDEGYNKYQHYCDRYLNAHADLSKKGYKAMFTEEYTCVYEAYLVPKEQWMTKMDEYDGNDIVIKTLKVLGLELCSLHASTLQTMATRVCHVYERYEKDNFRIPLYVTKGRKTGWIGQLCVVTPNKTINFAFDCTGSDRTIGYILKPCIYYEINDNTKANKLFSKTGTEQYEESILEGS
;
A
#
# COMPACT_ATOMS: atom_id res chain seq x y z
N MET A 1 10.05 -43.72 41.14
CA MET A 1 9.85 -42.25 41.24
C MET A 1 10.99 -41.57 40.50
N THR A 2 10.86 -41.29 39.20
CA THR A 2 11.79 -40.45 38.39
C THR A 2 11.23 -40.21 36.98
N THR A 3 9.92 -39.96 36.82
CA THR A 3 9.30 -39.71 35.49
C THR A 3 8.72 -38.29 35.34
N SER A 4 8.99 -37.39 36.28
CA SER A 4 8.40 -36.03 36.29
C SER A 4 9.32 -34.92 35.77
N ASN A 5 10.59 -35.21 35.45
CA ASN A 5 11.55 -34.17 35.04
C ASN A 5 11.79 -34.11 33.52
N GLU A 6 11.60 -35.19 32.77
CA GLU A 6 11.85 -35.22 31.31
C GLU A 6 10.71 -34.53 30.53
N THR A 7 9.45 -34.70 30.95
CA THR A 7 8.30 -34.07 30.31
C THR A 7 8.31 -32.55 30.45
N ASN A 8 8.82 -32.00 31.56
CA ASN A 8 8.92 -30.53 31.72
C ASN A 8 10.02 -29.92 30.83
N SER A 9 11.04 -30.69 30.45
CA SER A 9 12.13 -30.25 29.56
C SER A 9 11.66 -30.13 28.11
N GLU A 10 10.95 -31.15 27.61
CA GLU A 10 10.42 -31.15 26.23
C GLU A 10 9.35 -30.06 26.02
N PHE A 11 8.49 -29.82 27.02
CA PHE A 11 7.51 -28.73 26.98
C PHE A 11 8.17 -27.34 27.04
N ALA A 12 9.30 -27.20 27.73
CA ALA A 12 10.07 -25.95 27.76
C ALA A 12 10.77 -25.70 26.42
N GLU A 13 11.39 -26.72 25.82
CA GLU A 13 12.04 -26.62 24.51
C GLU A 13 11.04 -26.32 23.38
N ALA A 14 9.86 -26.94 23.37
CA ALA A 14 8.80 -26.65 22.40
C ALA A 14 8.28 -25.21 22.52
N ARG A 15 8.13 -24.68 23.75
CA ARG A 15 7.76 -23.28 23.98
C ARG A 15 8.85 -22.32 23.52
N VAL A 16 10.11 -22.62 23.80
CA VAL A 16 11.25 -21.82 23.34
C VAL A 16 11.36 -21.83 21.81
N HIS A 17 11.13 -22.96 21.15
CA HIS A 17 11.10 -23.05 19.69
C HIS A 17 9.96 -22.23 19.08
N SER A 18 8.73 -22.34 19.61
CA SER A 18 7.59 -21.54 19.17
C SER A 18 7.80 -20.03 19.38
N PHE A 19 8.45 -19.65 20.48
CA PHE A 19 8.78 -18.26 20.79
C PHE A 19 9.91 -17.73 19.88
N ILE A 20 10.91 -18.55 19.54
CA ILE A 20 11.97 -18.21 18.59
C ILE A 20 11.41 -18.07 17.17
N GLU A 21 10.46 -18.90 16.76
CA GLU A 21 9.78 -18.75 15.46
C GLU A 21 8.90 -17.49 15.43
N LEU A 22 8.17 -17.20 16.50
CA LEU A 22 7.40 -15.96 16.65
C LEU A 22 8.29 -14.70 16.67
N TYR A 23 9.46 -14.77 17.30
CA TYR A 23 10.42 -13.65 17.32
C TYR A 23 11.14 -13.47 15.97
N ARG A 24 11.33 -14.56 15.22
CA ARG A 24 11.80 -14.53 13.83
C ARG A 24 10.72 -14.00 12.87
N SER A 25 9.44 -14.14 13.20
CA SER A 25 8.33 -13.71 12.34
C SER A 25 7.97 -12.23 12.44
N LEU A 26 8.41 -11.49 13.47
CA LEU A 26 8.13 -10.06 13.55
C LEU A 26 8.82 -9.30 12.39
N PRO A 27 8.08 -8.48 11.63
CA PRO A 27 8.65 -7.66 10.57
C PRO A 27 9.69 -6.69 11.16
N ILE A 28 10.70 -6.35 10.38
CA ILE A 28 11.72 -5.34 10.75
C ILE A 28 11.05 -3.97 10.85
N ALA A 29 10.21 -3.66 9.87
CA ALA A 29 9.49 -2.42 9.74
C ALA A 29 8.16 -2.67 9.02
N SER A 30 7.17 -1.84 9.30
CA SER A 30 5.92 -1.78 8.56
C SER A 30 5.83 -0.44 7.84
N PHE A 31 5.25 -0.40 6.64
CA PHE A 31 5.15 0.85 5.88
C PHE A 31 3.85 0.97 5.08
N GLU A 32 3.33 2.19 4.99
CA GLU A 32 2.16 2.55 4.23
C GLU A 32 2.56 3.04 2.83
N LEU A 33 2.05 2.35 1.81
CA LEU A 33 2.23 2.76 0.42
C LEU A 33 1.23 3.85 0.01
N SER A 34 1.68 4.72 -0.88
CA SER A 34 0.88 5.80 -1.44
C SER A 34 -0.06 5.30 -2.54
N ASP A 35 -1.37 5.55 -2.39
CA ASP A 35 -2.39 5.13 -3.37
C ASP A 35 -2.26 5.78 -4.77
N SER A 36 -1.34 6.74 -4.93
CA SER A 36 -1.11 7.48 -6.18
C SER A 36 0.12 7.02 -6.96
N ILE A 37 0.76 5.91 -6.58
CA ILE A 37 1.96 5.42 -7.27
C ILE A 37 1.70 5.16 -8.75
N SER A 38 0.73 4.29 -9.08
CA SER A 38 0.37 4.05 -10.48
C SER A 38 0.00 5.33 -11.22
N PHE A 39 -0.79 6.21 -10.58
CA PHE A 39 -1.17 7.51 -11.13
C PHE A 39 0.02 8.39 -11.51
N ARG A 40 1.02 8.50 -10.63
CA ARG A 40 2.24 9.27 -10.89
C ARG A 40 3.05 8.65 -12.04
N ILE A 41 3.25 7.34 -12.01
CA ILE A 41 4.03 6.60 -13.01
C ILE A 41 3.48 6.84 -14.42
N THR A 42 2.17 6.63 -14.58
CA THR A 42 1.49 6.75 -15.88
C THR A 42 1.36 8.22 -16.33
N SER A 43 1.14 9.15 -15.41
CA SER A 43 1.08 10.59 -15.73
C SER A 43 2.38 11.11 -16.33
N HIS A 44 3.53 10.59 -15.90
CA HIS A 44 4.84 10.94 -16.48
C HIS A 44 5.03 10.48 -17.92
N ILE A 45 4.36 9.40 -18.33
CA ILE A 45 4.42 8.88 -19.70
C ILE A 45 3.22 9.32 -20.55
N LYS A 46 2.23 10.02 -19.95
CA LYS A 46 1.04 10.53 -20.63
C LYS A 46 1.39 11.28 -21.91
N ASN A 47 2.29 12.25 -21.87
CA ASN A 47 2.67 13.03 -23.05
C ASN A 47 3.38 12.19 -24.12
N LYS A 48 4.07 11.12 -23.72
CA LYS A 48 4.73 10.20 -24.65
C LYS A 48 3.71 9.30 -25.36
N ILE A 49 2.62 8.97 -24.69
CA ILE A 49 1.51 8.18 -25.25
C ILE A 49 0.59 9.06 -26.10
N LEU A 50 0.19 10.22 -25.55
CA LEU A 50 -0.69 11.17 -26.21
C LEU A 50 0.00 11.92 -27.35
N GLY A 51 1.29 12.26 -27.24
CA GLY A 51 2.00 12.99 -28.30
C GLY A 51 2.25 12.17 -29.58
N ILE A 52 2.01 10.85 -29.54
CA ILE A 52 2.13 9.94 -30.69
C ILE A 52 0.79 9.82 -31.44
N MET A 53 -0.32 10.30 -30.87
CA MET A 53 -1.68 10.06 -31.37
C MET A 53 -2.46 11.40 -31.35
N GLN A 54 -3.43 11.59 -32.25
CA GLN A 54 -4.16 12.87 -32.37
C GLN A 54 -5.68 12.62 -32.41
N ALA A 55 -6.34 12.38 -31.27
CA ALA A 55 -7.81 12.40 -31.13
C ALA A 55 -8.32 12.17 -29.68
N GLU A 56 -9.63 12.40 -29.47
CA GLU A 56 -10.43 11.99 -28.29
C GLU A 56 -10.24 10.51 -27.91
N SER A 57 -9.94 9.65 -28.90
CA SER A 57 -9.56 8.25 -28.70
C SER A 57 -8.35 8.08 -27.77
N ASP A 58 -7.48 9.07 -27.71
CA ASP A 58 -6.22 9.00 -26.96
C ASP A 58 -6.46 9.16 -25.47
N GLN A 59 -7.43 9.99 -25.10
CA GLN A 59 -7.87 10.14 -23.73
C GLN A 59 -8.49 8.83 -23.23
N ARG A 60 -9.33 8.17 -24.04
CA ARG A 60 -9.89 6.85 -23.70
C ARG A 60 -8.80 5.80 -23.52
N ARG A 61 -7.87 5.67 -24.47
CA ARG A 61 -6.73 4.74 -24.33
C ARG A 61 -5.90 5.01 -23.09
N TYR A 62 -5.67 6.28 -22.76
CA TYR A 62 -4.97 6.67 -21.55
C TYR A 62 -5.72 6.20 -20.29
N LEU A 63 -7.04 6.42 -20.20
CA LEU A 63 -7.86 5.93 -19.09
C LEU A 63 -7.77 4.40 -18.94
N LEU A 64 -7.79 3.66 -20.05
CA LEU A 64 -7.64 2.21 -20.00
C LEU A 64 -6.24 1.79 -19.53
N LEU A 65 -5.19 2.48 -19.98
CA LEU A 65 -3.83 2.24 -19.47
C LEU A 65 -3.72 2.53 -17.97
N MET A 66 -4.36 3.60 -17.47
CA MET A 66 -4.43 3.88 -16.03
C MET A 66 -5.04 2.70 -15.27
N ALA A 67 -6.18 2.18 -15.76
CA ALA A 67 -6.82 1.03 -15.16
C ALA A 67 -5.88 -0.18 -15.15
N MET A 68 -5.21 -0.47 -16.27
CA MET A 68 -4.25 -1.58 -16.37
C MET A 68 -3.05 -1.41 -15.43
N ALA A 69 -2.52 -0.19 -15.26
CA ALA A 69 -1.43 0.08 -14.32
C ALA A 69 -1.85 -0.22 -12.87
N HIS A 70 -3.06 0.17 -12.47
CA HIS A 70 -3.57 -0.16 -11.14
C HIS A 70 -3.84 -1.66 -10.94
N VAL A 71 -4.37 -2.38 -11.94
CA VAL A 71 -4.48 -3.86 -11.85
C VAL A 71 -3.09 -4.50 -11.78
N LYS A 72 -2.09 -3.92 -12.48
CA LYS A 72 -0.71 -4.39 -12.43
C LYS A 72 -0.08 -4.18 -11.06
N GLU A 73 -0.30 -3.03 -10.44
CA GLU A 73 0.14 -2.73 -9.08
C GLU A 73 -0.48 -3.71 -8.08
N PHE A 74 -1.79 -3.96 -8.17
CA PHE A 74 -2.45 -5.01 -7.40
C PHE A 74 -1.75 -6.36 -7.54
N LYS A 75 -1.49 -6.82 -8.78
CA LYS A 75 -0.82 -8.11 -9.03
C LYS A 75 0.57 -8.17 -8.40
N GLN A 76 1.35 -7.10 -8.52
CA GLN A 76 2.67 -7.04 -7.91
C GLN A 76 2.56 -7.14 -6.38
N LEU A 77 1.73 -6.32 -5.76
CA LEU A 77 1.54 -6.33 -4.30
C LEU A 77 1.11 -7.71 -3.81
N TRP A 78 0.08 -8.28 -4.45
CA TRP A 78 -0.44 -9.62 -4.17
C TRP A 78 0.67 -10.69 -4.23
N SER A 79 1.59 -10.58 -5.19
CA SER A 79 2.69 -11.54 -5.33
C SER A 79 3.65 -11.56 -4.13
N THR A 80 3.70 -10.48 -3.34
CA THR A 80 4.61 -10.34 -2.18
C THR A 80 3.97 -10.75 -0.84
N PHE A 81 2.67 -11.03 -0.82
CA PHE A 81 1.93 -11.35 0.39
C PHE A 81 1.97 -12.86 0.67
N HIS A 82 2.98 -13.30 1.42
CA HIS A 82 3.25 -14.72 1.67
C HIS A 82 2.13 -15.48 2.39
N ASN A 83 1.38 -14.80 3.26
CA ASN A 83 0.40 -15.43 4.15
C ASN A 83 -1.01 -15.55 3.56
N LEU A 84 -1.27 -15.00 2.37
CA LEU A 84 -2.62 -14.96 1.79
C LEU A 84 -2.95 -16.15 0.87
N ASN A 85 -1.95 -16.95 0.49
CA ASN A 85 -2.14 -18.04 -0.47
C ASN A 85 -2.84 -19.28 0.09
N HIS A 86 -2.99 -19.38 1.42
CA HIS A 86 -3.56 -20.56 2.09
C HIS A 86 -5.02 -20.38 2.52
N LEU A 87 -5.60 -19.19 2.34
CA LEU A 87 -6.95 -18.82 2.78
C LEU A 87 -7.75 -18.26 1.60
N VAL A 88 -8.09 -19.11 0.64
CA VAL A 88 -8.88 -18.72 -0.54
C VAL A 88 -10.34 -19.07 -0.31
N GLU A 89 -11.00 -18.32 0.55
CA GLU A 89 -12.45 -18.43 0.79
C GLU A 89 -13.13 -17.04 0.69
N GLY A 90 -14.40 -17.03 0.29
CA GLY A 90 -15.21 -15.80 0.19
C GLY A 90 -14.60 -14.74 -0.72
N ASP A 91 -14.47 -13.51 -0.21
CA ASP A 91 -13.93 -12.35 -0.94
C ASP A 91 -12.51 -12.57 -1.49
N MET A 92 -11.72 -13.43 -0.84
CA MET A 92 -10.35 -13.74 -1.25
C MET A 92 -10.29 -14.48 -2.58
N GLN A 93 -11.30 -15.29 -2.92
CA GLN A 93 -11.34 -15.99 -4.20
C GLN A 93 -11.38 -15.00 -5.37
N TYR A 94 -12.21 -13.96 -5.27
CA TYR A 94 -12.33 -12.94 -6.32
C TYR A 94 -10.99 -12.23 -6.56
N LEU A 95 -10.30 -11.85 -5.48
CA LEU A 95 -8.98 -11.19 -5.57
C LEU A 95 -7.91 -12.14 -6.11
N TYR A 96 -7.94 -13.41 -5.70
CA TYR A 96 -7.05 -14.43 -6.24
C TYR A 96 -7.22 -14.60 -7.75
N GLU A 97 -8.44 -14.62 -8.27
CA GLU A 97 -8.69 -14.69 -9.72
C GLU A 97 -8.13 -13.47 -10.46
N ILE A 98 -8.30 -12.26 -9.92
CA ILE A 98 -7.72 -11.05 -10.51
C ILE A 98 -6.19 -11.16 -10.55
N SER A 99 -5.57 -11.79 -9.54
CA SER A 99 -4.12 -11.99 -9.49
C SER A 99 -3.59 -12.84 -10.65
N LYS A 100 -4.45 -13.64 -11.30
CA LYS A 100 -4.12 -14.50 -12.43
C LYS A 100 -4.24 -13.84 -13.80
N LEU A 101 -4.90 -12.68 -13.90
CA LEU A 101 -5.10 -11.98 -15.18
C LEU A 101 -3.76 -11.61 -15.84
N ASP A 102 -3.57 -11.85 -17.14
CA ASP A 102 -2.37 -11.41 -17.83
C ASP A 102 -2.47 -9.92 -18.19
N VAL A 103 -1.71 -9.10 -17.46
CA VAL A 103 -1.77 -7.63 -17.56
C VAL A 103 -0.50 -7.11 -18.21
N ALA A 104 -0.65 -6.61 -19.44
CA ALA A 104 0.41 -5.96 -20.18
C ALA A 104 0.38 -4.44 -19.95
N VAL A 105 1.53 -3.85 -19.58
CA VAL A 105 1.71 -2.40 -19.48
C VAL A 105 3.06 -2.00 -20.09
N PRO A 106 3.29 -0.72 -20.43
CA PRO A 106 4.57 -0.28 -20.98
C PRO A 106 5.74 -0.62 -20.06
N GLU A 107 6.88 -0.97 -20.65
CA GLU A 107 8.08 -1.43 -19.93
C GLU A 107 8.44 -0.61 -18.69
N ARG A 108 8.45 0.72 -18.82
CA ARG A 108 8.82 1.61 -17.72
C ARG A 108 7.78 1.58 -16.59
N VAL A 109 6.50 1.39 -16.92
CA VAL A 109 5.44 1.21 -15.92
C VAL A 109 5.62 -0.12 -15.20
N ASP A 110 5.83 -1.20 -15.97
CA ASP A 110 6.06 -2.55 -15.43
C ASP A 110 7.26 -2.58 -14.49
N MET A 111 8.39 -2.02 -14.92
CA MET A 111 9.63 -1.97 -14.14
C MET A 111 9.45 -1.21 -12.83
N LEU A 112 8.78 -0.06 -12.84
CA LEU A 112 8.58 0.76 -11.64
C LEU A 112 7.54 0.14 -10.70
N ILE A 113 6.48 -0.46 -11.22
CA ILE A 113 5.51 -1.19 -10.39
C ILE A 113 6.19 -2.40 -9.75
N ALA A 114 7.05 -3.11 -10.47
CA ALA A 114 7.72 -4.32 -9.99
C ALA A 114 8.63 -4.11 -8.76
N THR A 115 8.88 -2.87 -8.35
CA THR A 115 9.65 -2.54 -7.13
C THR A 115 8.78 -2.48 -5.87
N LEU A 116 7.46 -2.65 -5.98
CA LEU A 116 6.51 -2.48 -4.87
C LEU A 116 6.24 -3.80 -4.12
N GLY A 117 5.84 -3.69 -2.85
CA GLY A 117 5.39 -4.80 -2.00
C GLY A 117 6.37 -5.16 -0.88
N ASN A 118 6.16 -6.25 -0.17
CA ASN A 118 7.00 -6.64 0.97
C ASN A 118 8.48 -6.77 0.58
N VAL A 119 9.39 -6.23 1.39
CA VAL A 119 10.84 -6.25 1.13
C VAL A 119 11.49 -7.37 1.92
N HIS A 120 12.08 -8.32 1.23
CA HIS A 120 12.82 -9.41 1.86
C HIS A 120 14.30 -9.06 1.98
N THR A 121 14.83 -9.11 3.20
CA THR A 121 16.24 -8.91 3.48
C THR A 121 16.83 -10.15 4.15
N LYS A 122 18.17 -10.24 4.19
CA LYS A 122 18.88 -11.26 4.97
C LYS A 122 18.59 -11.22 6.49
N HIS A 123 17.95 -10.16 6.99
CA HIS A 123 17.70 -9.95 8.41
C HIS A 123 16.23 -10.04 8.81
N GLY A 124 15.32 -10.26 7.84
CA GLY A 124 13.88 -10.27 8.04
C GLY A 124 13.13 -9.56 6.92
N VAL A 125 11.83 -9.37 7.11
CA VAL A 125 10.91 -8.80 6.13
C VAL A 125 10.47 -7.41 6.59
N MET A 126 10.36 -6.47 5.65
CA MET A 126 9.64 -5.21 5.87
C MET A 126 8.31 -5.32 5.14
N GLU A 127 7.21 -5.04 5.83
CA GLU A 127 5.86 -5.38 5.36
C GLU A 127 5.03 -4.15 5.03
N VAL A 128 4.21 -4.26 3.98
CA VAL A 128 3.20 -3.27 3.66
C VAL A 128 2.11 -3.30 4.75
N MET A 129 1.77 -2.14 5.29
CA MET A 129 0.64 -1.97 6.20
C MET A 129 -0.67 -2.17 5.47
N TRP A 130 -1.60 -2.91 6.09
CA TRP A 130 -2.94 -3.20 5.56
C TRP A 130 -2.91 -3.71 4.10
N PRO A 131 -2.21 -4.81 3.83
CA PRO A 131 -2.00 -5.32 2.48
C PRO A 131 -3.29 -5.51 1.69
N MET A 132 -4.38 -5.94 2.34
CA MET A 132 -5.66 -6.16 1.65
C MET A 132 -6.33 -4.85 1.26
N THR A 133 -6.30 -3.86 2.14
CA THR A 133 -6.82 -2.52 1.93
C THR A 133 -6.08 -1.83 0.81
N THR A 134 -4.74 -1.89 0.81
CA THR A 134 -3.92 -1.34 -0.28
C THR A 134 -4.25 -2.03 -1.61
N ALA A 135 -4.30 -3.37 -1.63
CA ALA A 135 -4.62 -4.14 -2.83
C ALA A 135 -6.02 -3.82 -3.39
N LYS A 136 -7.06 -3.81 -2.53
CA LYS A 136 -8.42 -3.46 -2.94
C LYS A 136 -8.51 -2.00 -3.39
N THR A 137 -7.73 -1.08 -2.81
CA THR A 137 -7.66 0.33 -3.23
C THR A 137 -7.06 0.49 -4.62
N CYS A 138 -6.05 -0.30 -4.99
CA CYS A 138 -5.58 -0.36 -6.37
C CYS A 138 -6.72 -0.76 -7.33
N LEU A 139 -7.52 -1.77 -6.96
CA LEU A 139 -8.64 -2.21 -7.80
C LEU A 139 -9.80 -1.22 -7.85
N ALA A 140 -10.09 -0.49 -6.76
CA ALA A 140 -11.07 0.58 -6.76
C ALA A 140 -10.67 1.72 -7.72
N ASN A 141 -9.37 2.08 -7.73
CA ASN A 141 -8.81 3.01 -8.71
C ASN A 141 -8.94 2.49 -10.15
N ALA A 142 -8.60 1.22 -10.39
CA ALA A 142 -8.77 0.59 -11.70
C ALA A 142 -10.24 0.63 -12.16
N LEU A 143 -11.18 0.38 -11.24
CA LEU A 143 -12.61 0.42 -11.52
C LEU A 143 -13.07 1.83 -11.91
N LYS A 144 -12.65 2.87 -11.18
CA LYS A 144 -12.99 4.26 -11.51
C LYS A 144 -12.54 4.62 -12.93
N TYR A 145 -11.31 4.28 -13.29
CA TYR A 145 -10.80 4.49 -14.64
C TYR A 145 -11.53 3.66 -15.70
N GLY A 146 -11.87 2.42 -15.41
CA GLY A 146 -12.69 1.58 -16.27
C GLY A 146 -14.06 2.19 -16.53
N CYS A 147 -14.76 2.67 -15.49
CA CYS A 147 -16.05 3.33 -15.62
C CYS A 147 -15.95 4.61 -16.46
N TYR A 148 -14.90 5.43 -16.31
CA TYR A 148 -14.70 6.58 -17.20
C TYR A 148 -14.44 6.16 -18.65
N TYR A 149 -13.71 5.07 -18.89
CA TYR A 149 -13.51 4.54 -20.24
C TYR A 149 -14.82 4.03 -20.86
N PHE A 150 -15.67 3.38 -20.09
CA PHE A 150 -16.95 2.83 -20.54
C PHE A 150 -18.10 3.84 -20.52
N GLU A 151 -17.86 5.05 -20.02
CA GLU A 151 -18.89 6.09 -19.79
C GLU A 151 -20.02 5.59 -18.86
N GLU A 152 -19.65 4.75 -17.89
CA GLU A 152 -20.57 4.14 -16.93
C GLU A 152 -20.57 4.92 -15.61
N GLN A 153 -21.76 5.05 -15.02
CA GLN A 153 -21.87 5.51 -13.65
C GLN A 153 -21.52 4.36 -12.70
N VAL A 154 -20.73 4.65 -11.67
CA VAL A 154 -20.37 3.65 -10.68
C VAL A 154 -21.52 3.49 -9.68
N PHE A 155 -21.96 2.25 -9.46
CA PHE A 155 -23.20 1.92 -8.74
C PHE A 155 -23.11 1.92 -7.19
N SER A 156 -22.05 2.46 -6.57
CA SER A 156 -21.91 2.42 -5.11
C SER A 156 -22.27 3.75 -4.44
N LYS A 157 -23.04 3.65 -3.34
CA LYS A 157 -23.47 4.78 -2.50
C LYS A 157 -22.30 5.48 -1.79
N HIS A 158 -21.20 4.76 -1.53
CA HIS A 158 -20.02 5.27 -0.83
C HIS A 158 -18.79 5.13 -1.72
N LEU A 159 -18.80 5.91 -2.81
CA LEU A 159 -17.63 6.01 -3.65
C LEU A 159 -16.73 7.12 -3.13
N PRO A 160 -15.44 6.81 -2.94
CA PRO A 160 -14.48 7.82 -2.53
C PRO A 160 -14.31 8.91 -3.58
N ASP A 161 -13.83 10.06 -3.11
CA ASP A 161 -13.46 11.19 -3.95
C ASP A 161 -12.41 10.75 -4.99
N PHE A 162 -12.59 11.26 -6.20
CA PHE A 162 -11.70 11.01 -7.33
C PHE A 162 -11.21 12.31 -7.98
N SER A 163 -11.43 13.46 -7.32
CA SER A 163 -11.06 14.79 -7.82
C SER A 163 -9.59 14.90 -8.21
N LYS A 164 -8.70 14.16 -7.52
CA LYS A 164 -7.25 14.13 -7.76
C LYS A 164 -6.84 13.15 -8.87
N GLY A 165 -7.78 12.42 -9.46
CA GLY A 165 -7.51 11.33 -10.41
C GLY A 165 -7.16 10.00 -9.75
N TYR A 166 -7.25 9.89 -8.43
CA TYR A 166 -7.13 8.62 -7.71
C TYR A 166 -7.91 8.71 -6.41
N CYS A 167 -8.44 7.58 -5.97
CA CYS A 167 -8.92 7.34 -4.61
C CYS A 167 -7.71 7.17 -3.69
N SER A 168 -7.77 7.77 -2.50
CA SER A 168 -6.72 7.64 -1.49
C SER A 168 -7.29 7.45 -0.11
N GLN A 169 -6.50 6.88 0.80
CA GLN A 169 -6.85 6.78 2.22
C GLN A 169 -8.17 6.01 2.45
N LEU A 170 -8.40 5.00 1.61
CA LEU A 170 -9.60 4.17 1.75
C LEU A 170 -9.50 3.27 2.97
N ILE A 171 -10.65 3.05 3.59
CA ILE A 171 -10.90 1.99 4.56
C ILE A 171 -12.00 1.08 4.03
N TRP A 172 -11.90 -0.21 4.35
CA TRP A 172 -12.86 -1.21 3.95
C TRP A 172 -13.71 -1.62 5.14
N LYS A 173 -14.93 -2.06 4.86
CA LYS A 173 -15.83 -2.61 5.87
C LYS A 173 -15.43 -4.06 6.21
N ASP A 174 -14.25 -4.21 6.81
CA ASP A 174 -13.68 -5.48 7.27
C ASP A 174 -12.76 -5.27 8.48
N ASP A 175 -12.18 -6.37 8.97
CA ASP A 175 -11.29 -6.41 10.12
C ASP A 175 -10.02 -5.56 9.93
N GLU A 176 -9.46 -5.57 8.72
CA GLU A 176 -8.25 -4.82 8.42
C GLU A 176 -8.55 -3.31 8.33
N GLY A 177 -9.71 -2.94 7.79
CA GLY A 177 -10.21 -1.58 7.81
C GLY A 177 -10.40 -1.03 9.24
N TYR A 178 -10.90 -1.84 10.18
CA TYR A 178 -10.95 -1.46 11.60
C TYR A 178 -9.53 -1.24 12.17
N ASN A 179 -8.60 -2.15 11.90
CA ASN A 179 -7.22 -2.01 12.37
C ASN A 179 -6.54 -0.75 11.82
N LYS A 180 -6.79 -0.43 10.54
CA LYS A 180 -6.31 0.81 9.91
C LYS A 180 -6.91 2.03 10.59
N TYR A 181 -8.23 2.03 10.78
CA TYR A 181 -8.94 3.11 11.47
C TYR A 181 -8.37 3.38 12.86
N GLN A 182 -8.24 2.34 13.69
CA GLN A 182 -7.68 2.43 15.05
C GLN A 182 -6.25 2.97 15.06
N HIS A 183 -5.40 2.54 14.12
CA HIS A 183 -4.04 3.04 13.99
C HIS A 183 -4.00 4.55 13.67
N TYR A 184 -4.91 5.04 12.83
CA TYR A 184 -5.00 6.48 12.54
C TYR A 184 -5.51 7.28 13.73
N CYS A 185 -6.49 6.75 14.47
CA CYS A 185 -6.92 7.34 15.74
C CYS A 185 -5.74 7.47 16.72
N ASP A 186 -5.00 6.38 16.96
CA ASP A 186 -3.85 6.38 17.87
C ASP A 186 -2.77 7.37 17.43
N ARG A 187 -2.41 7.39 16.14
CA ARG A 187 -1.46 8.37 15.60
C ARG A 187 -1.93 9.81 15.79
N TYR A 188 -3.20 10.09 15.55
CA TYR A 188 -3.79 11.41 15.75
C TYR A 188 -3.72 11.81 17.23
N LEU A 189 -4.16 10.93 18.12
CA LEU A 189 -4.17 11.18 19.57
C LEU A 189 -2.75 11.41 20.10
N ASN A 190 -1.78 10.58 19.71
CA ASN A 190 -0.38 10.71 20.13
C ASN A 190 0.27 12.01 19.62
N ALA A 191 0.02 12.40 18.36
CA ALA A 191 0.51 13.65 17.81
C ALA A 191 -0.03 14.89 18.57
N HIS A 192 -1.25 14.80 19.11
CA HIS A 192 -1.89 15.88 19.88
C HIS A 192 -1.62 15.79 21.38
N ALA A 193 -1.32 14.61 21.92
CA ALA A 193 -0.93 14.41 23.31
C ALA A 193 0.40 15.12 23.62
N ASP A 194 1.38 15.10 22.70
CA ASP A 194 2.64 15.82 22.90
C ASP A 194 2.47 17.36 22.83
N LEU A 195 1.41 17.87 22.19
CA LEU A 195 1.06 19.29 22.22
C LEU A 195 0.57 19.74 23.60
N SER A 196 0.04 18.82 24.42
CA SER A 196 -0.41 19.11 25.79
C SER A 196 0.74 19.52 26.73
N LYS A 197 1.97 19.07 26.46
CA LYS A 197 3.19 19.50 27.17
C LYS A 197 3.53 20.98 26.93
N LYS A 198 2.91 21.63 25.93
CA LYS A 198 3.09 23.06 25.60
C LYS A 198 1.92 23.95 26.06
N GLY A 199 0.92 23.40 26.76
CA GLY A 199 -0.21 24.13 27.32
C GLY A 199 -1.52 23.34 27.25
N TYR A 200 -2.16 23.15 28.40
CA TYR A 200 -3.34 22.28 28.61
C TYR A 200 -4.59 22.55 27.74
N LYS A 201 -4.64 23.65 26.96
CA LYS A 201 -5.83 24.02 26.16
C LYS A 201 -6.04 23.18 24.88
N ALA A 202 -5.01 22.51 24.36
CA ALA A 202 -5.12 21.73 23.13
C ALA A 202 -5.86 20.38 23.30
N MET A 203 -6.01 19.89 24.53
CA MET A 203 -6.53 18.55 24.82
C MET A 203 -8.07 18.42 24.71
N PHE A 204 -8.77 19.53 24.41
CA PHE A 204 -10.25 19.60 24.44
C PHE A 204 -10.83 20.23 23.17
N THR A 205 -10.17 20.09 22.02
CA THR A 205 -10.87 20.43 20.76
C THR A 205 -12.00 19.43 20.54
N GLU A 206 -13.08 19.88 19.91
CA GLU A 206 -14.20 19.01 19.54
C GLU A 206 -13.71 17.82 18.69
N GLU A 207 -12.75 18.08 17.79
CA GLU A 207 -12.10 17.05 16.96
C GLU A 207 -11.32 16.03 17.80
N TYR A 208 -10.54 16.45 18.80
CA TYR A 208 -9.78 15.54 19.66
C TYR A 208 -10.71 14.64 20.46
N THR A 209 -11.75 15.22 21.09
CA THR A 209 -12.77 14.45 21.83
C THR A 209 -13.49 13.47 20.91
N CYS A 210 -13.85 13.91 19.70
CA CYS A 210 -14.49 13.06 18.69
C CYS A 210 -13.62 11.83 18.34
N VAL A 211 -12.33 12.04 18.04
CA VAL A 211 -11.40 10.95 17.73
C VAL A 211 -11.19 10.04 18.93
N TYR A 212 -11.07 10.59 20.14
CA TYR A 212 -10.87 9.81 21.36
C TYR A 212 -12.07 8.92 21.68
N GLU A 213 -13.29 9.45 21.63
CA GLU A 213 -14.50 8.66 21.83
C GLU A 213 -14.66 7.57 20.76
N ALA A 214 -14.32 7.88 19.51
CA ALA A 214 -14.38 6.92 18.42
C ALA A 214 -13.29 5.83 18.49
N TYR A 215 -12.12 6.14 19.07
CA TYR A 215 -11.06 5.18 19.37
C TYR A 215 -11.53 4.12 20.37
N LEU A 216 -12.36 4.50 21.34
CA LEU A 216 -12.92 3.59 22.35
C LEU A 216 -14.01 2.66 21.81
N VAL A 217 -14.45 2.84 20.56
CA VAL A 217 -15.48 1.97 19.96
C VAL A 217 -14.91 0.58 19.69
N PRO A 218 -15.51 -0.47 20.29
CA PRO A 218 -15.00 -1.83 20.16
C PRO A 218 -15.28 -2.39 18.76
N LYS A 219 -14.43 -3.32 18.32
CA LYS A 219 -14.46 -3.90 16.96
C LYS A 219 -15.81 -4.51 16.61
N GLU A 220 -16.52 -5.09 17.58
CA GLU A 220 -17.82 -5.73 17.38
C GLU A 220 -18.89 -4.76 16.88
N GLN A 221 -18.73 -3.46 17.16
CA GLN A 221 -19.65 -2.42 16.67
C GLN A 221 -19.27 -1.85 15.30
N TRP A 222 -18.07 -2.16 14.80
CA TRP A 222 -17.53 -1.60 13.56
C TRP A 222 -18.45 -1.85 12.37
N MET A 223 -18.82 -3.11 12.14
CA MET A 223 -19.60 -3.51 10.97
C MET A 223 -20.97 -2.84 10.96
N THR A 224 -21.66 -2.82 12.11
CA THR A 224 -22.98 -2.18 12.26
C THR A 224 -22.92 -0.68 11.98
N LYS A 225 -21.93 0.03 12.55
CA LYS A 225 -21.77 1.47 12.32
C LYS A 225 -21.46 1.80 10.87
N MET A 226 -20.64 0.99 10.21
CA MET A 226 -20.35 1.16 8.78
C MET A 226 -21.56 0.87 7.87
N ASP A 227 -22.46 -0.03 8.27
CA ASP A 227 -23.70 -0.31 7.54
C ASP A 227 -24.72 0.82 7.66
N GLU A 228 -24.89 1.36 8.87
CA GLU A 228 -25.82 2.45 9.14
C GLU A 228 -25.37 3.74 8.45
N TYR A 229 -24.06 4.01 8.43
CA TYR A 229 -23.44 5.21 7.86
C TYR A 229 -24.17 6.50 8.28
N ASP A 230 -24.49 6.62 9.58
CA ASP A 230 -25.10 7.82 10.11
C ASP A 230 -24.04 8.94 10.19
N GLY A 231 -24.27 10.05 9.49
CA GLY A 231 -23.38 11.22 9.53
C GLY A 231 -23.28 11.87 10.92
N ASN A 232 -24.19 11.54 11.83
CA ASN A 232 -24.11 11.94 13.24
C ASN A 232 -23.29 10.99 14.10
N ASP A 233 -23.05 9.75 13.63
CA ASP A 233 -22.24 8.76 14.34
C ASP A 233 -20.79 9.21 14.46
N ILE A 234 -20.22 8.92 15.63
CA ILE A 234 -18.90 9.40 16.00
C ILE A 234 -17.78 8.79 15.17
N VAL A 235 -17.93 7.53 14.73
CA VAL A 235 -16.96 6.86 13.87
C VAL A 235 -16.97 7.50 12.50
N ILE A 236 -18.16 7.75 11.93
CA ILE A 236 -18.31 8.37 10.61
C ILE A 236 -17.75 9.80 10.58
N LYS A 237 -18.01 10.59 11.63
CA LYS A 237 -17.39 11.92 11.80
C LYS A 237 -15.87 11.84 11.87
N THR A 238 -15.35 10.88 12.63
CA THR A 238 -13.91 10.70 12.84
C THR A 238 -13.18 10.34 11.55
N LEU A 239 -13.80 9.58 10.63
CA LEU A 239 -13.21 9.31 9.31
C LEU A 239 -12.82 10.60 8.58
N LYS A 240 -13.70 11.61 8.60
CA LYS A 240 -13.44 12.90 7.98
C LYS A 240 -12.29 13.66 8.65
N VAL A 241 -12.22 13.62 9.98
CA VAL A 241 -11.12 14.25 10.75
C VAL A 241 -9.78 13.61 10.41
N LEU A 242 -9.76 12.27 10.28
CA LEU A 242 -8.55 11.50 9.96
C LEU A 242 -8.20 11.52 8.46
N GLY A 243 -9.05 12.10 7.61
CA GLY A 243 -8.88 12.06 6.16
C GLY A 243 -9.02 10.67 5.55
N LEU A 244 -9.78 9.79 6.20
CA LEU A 244 -10.09 8.43 5.74
C LEU A 244 -11.45 8.41 5.01
N GLU A 245 -11.58 7.55 4.01
CA GLU A 245 -12.81 7.43 3.21
C GLU A 245 -13.32 5.98 3.19
N LEU A 246 -14.60 5.79 3.52
CA LEU A 246 -15.22 4.46 3.48
C LEU A 246 -15.44 4.00 2.04
N CYS A 247 -14.98 2.78 1.75
CA CYS A 247 -15.29 2.07 0.52
C CYS A 247 -16.07 0.78 0.82
N SER A 248 -17.23 0.63 0.17
CA SER A 248 -18.12 -0.54 0.32
C SER A 248 -18.24 -1.36 -0.97
N LEU A 249 -17.26 -1.27 -1.87
CA LEU A 249 -17.27 -2.05 -3.11
C LEU A 249 -17.17 -3.54 -2.81
N HIS A 250 -18.02 -4.35 -3.42
CA HIS A 250 -17.93 -5.80 -3.29
C HIS A 250 -16.79 -6.37 -4.14
N ALA A 251 -16.13 -7.44 -3.66
CA ALA A 251 -15.00 -8.04 -4.35
C ALA A 251 -15.36 -8.56 -5.76
N SER A 252 -16.59 -9.06 -5.95
CA SER A 252 -17.09 -9.46 -7.28
C SER A 252 -17.21 -8.30 -8.27
N THR A 253 -17.53 -7.09 -7.79
CA THR A 253 -17.56 -5.88 -8.62
C THR A 253 -16.15 -5.51 -9.08
N LEU A 254 -15.18 -5.58 -8.16
CA LEU A 254 -13.77 -5.37 -8.49
C LEU A 254 -13.28 -6.39 -9.53
N GLN A 255 -13.62 -7.67 -9.36
CA GLN A 255 -13.24 -8.74 -10.30
C GLN A 255 -13.88 -8.57 -11.67
N THR A 256 -15.18 -8.30 -11.72
CA THR A 256 -15.92 -8.11 -12.97
C THR A 256 -15.32 -6.96 -13.76
N MET A 257 -15.06 -5.83 -13.10
CA MET A 257 -14.47 -4.68 -13.76
C MET A 257 -13.03 -4.92 -14.18
N ALA A 258 -12.19 -5.49 -13.31
CA ALA A 258 -10.79 -5.81 -13.63
C ALA A 258 -10.68 -6.75 -14.84
N THR A 259 -11.50 -7.81 -14.86
CA THR A 259 -11.56 -8.76 -16.00
C THR A 259 -12.01 -8.05 -17.27
N ARG A 260 -13.05 -7.21 -17.19
CA ARG A 260 -13.59 -6.49 -18.34
C ARG A 260 -12.56 -5.50 -18.93
N VAL A 261 -11.91 -4.69 -18.09
CA VAL A 261 -10.88 -3.75 -18.59
C VAL A 261 -9.71 -4.50 -19.21
N CYS A 262 -9.27 -5.62 -18.62
CA CYS A 262 -8.20 -6.43 -19.18
C CYS A 262 -8.59 -7.03 -20.54
N HIS A 263 -9.82 -7.56 -20.66
CA HIS A 263 -10.32 -8.13 -21.91
C HIS A 263 -10.39 -7.08 -23.02
N VAL A 264 -10.93 -5.90 -22.71
CA VAL A 264 -11.05 -4.81 -23.70
C VAL A 264 -9.67 -4.30 -24.10
N TYR A 265 -8.76 -4.13 -23.14
CA TYR A 265 -7.39 -3.72 -23.40
C TYR A 265 -6.67 -4.68 -24.35
N GLU A 266 -6.67 -5.98 -24.01
CA GLU A 266 -5.99 -7.01 -24.78
C GLU A 266 -6.56 -7.13 -26.20
N ARG A 267 -7.88 -7.05 -26.35
CA ARG A 267 -8.56 -7.31 -27.63
C ARG A 267 -8.58 -6.11 -28.58
N TYR A 268 -8.61 -4.88 -28.06
CA TYR A 268 -8.91 -3.71 -28.88
C TYR A 268 -7.85 -2.61 -28.82
N GLU A 269 -7.08 -2.50 -27.74
CA GLU A 269 -6.22 -1.32 -27.51
C GLU A 269 -4.73 -1.64 -27.43
N LYS A 270 -4.35 -2.85 -27.03
CA LYS A 270 -2.96 -3.26 -26.82
C LYS A 270 -2.05 -2.95 -28.02
N ASP A 271 -2.48 -3.32 -29.22
CA ASP A 271 -1.70 -3.15 -30.45
C ASP A 271 -1.63 -1.68 -30.91
N ASN A 272 -2.48 -0.81 -30.36
CA ASN A 272 -2.45 0.63 -30.63
C ASN A 272 -1.35 1.33 -29.83
N PHE A 273 -0.81 0.70 -28.78
CA PHE A 273 0.34 1.23 -28.05
C PHE A 273 1.61 0.99 -28.87
N ARG A 274 2.12 2.04 -29.52
CA ARG A 274 3.41 2.04 -30.26
C ARG A 274 4.63 2.01 -29.33
N ILE A 275 4.53 1.33 -28.19
CA ILE A 275 5.57 1.17 -27.18
C ILE A 275 5.58 -0.28 -26.70
N PRO A 276 6.76 -0.85 -26.38
CA PRO A 276 6.84 -2.22 -25.89
C PRO A 276 6.01 -2.43 -24.62
N LEU A 277 5.18 -3.46 -24.65
CA LEU A 277 4.33 -3.87 -23.53
C LEU A 277 4.87 -5.16 -22.89
N TYR A 278 4.86 -5.22 -21.57
CA TYR A 278 5.44 -6.30 -20.80
C TYR A 278 4.40 -6.95 -19.88
N VAL A 279 4.44 -8.29 -19.84
CA VAL A 279 3.61 -9.11 -18.95
C VAL A 279 4.50 -9.78 -17.92
N THR A 280 4.61 -9.18 -16.74
CA THR A 280 5.17 -9.80 -15.55
C THR A 280 4.08 -10.32 -14.60
N LYS A 281 4.34 -11.46 -13.96
CA LYS A 281 3.46 -12.12 -12.98
C LYS A 281 3.61 -11.57 -11.54
N GLY A 282 4.51 -10.61 -11.34
CA GLY A 282 4.94 -10.12 -10.04
C GLY A 282 6.29 -10.71 -9.59
N ARG A 283 7.09 -9.94 -8.84
CA ARG A 283 8.46 -10.29 -8.45
C ARG A 283 8.58 -10.97 -7.08
N LYS A 284 7.48 -11.15 -6.35
CA LYS A 284 7.43 -11.71 -4.98
C LYS A 284 8.18 -10.93 -3.91
N THR A 285 8.86 -9.84 -4.27
CA THR A 285 9.50 -8.91 -3.34
C THR A 285 9.48 -7.51 -3.92
N GLY A 286 9.33 -6.51 -3.06
CA GLY A 286 9.59 -5.11 -3.34
C GLY A 286 11.05 -4.73 -3.09
N TRP A 287 11.39 -3.46 -3.33
CA TRP A 287 12.74 -2.90 -3.22
C TRP A 287 12.82 -1.89 -2.08
N ILE A 288 14.02 -1.69 -1.54
CA ILE A 288 14.26 -0.76 -0.41
C ILE A 288 13.97 0.69 -0.81
N GLY A 289 14.17 1.07 -2.08
CA GLY A 289 13.82 2.40 -2.57
C GLY A 289 12.38 2.84 -2.34
N GLN A 290 11.47 1.89 -2.04
CA GLN A 290 10.10 2.25 -1.68
C GLN A 290 9.95 2.80 -0.24
N LEU A 291 10.96 2.66 0.62
CA LEU A 291 10.96 3.12 2.02
C LEU A 291 11.51 4.54 2.14
N CYS A 292 10.97 5.39 1.28
CA CYS A 292 11.40 6.74 1.03
C CYS A 292 10.24 7.68 1.36
N VAL A 293 10.42 8.50 2.40
CA VAL A 293 9.43 9.50 2.81
C VAL A 293 9.86 10.88 2.34
N VAL A 294 8.97 11.57 1.65
CA VAL A 294 9.18 12.95 1.23
C VAL A 294 8.64 13.89 2.29
N THR A 295 9.50 14.73 2.85
CA THR A 295 9.09 15.72 3.86
C THR A 295 8.31 16.88 3.22
N PRO A 296 7.58 17.69 4.01
CA PRO A 296 6.92 18.90 3.51
C PRO A 296 7.88 19.86 2.77
N ASN A 297 9.16 19.89 3.16
CA ASN A 297 10.20 20.70 2.53
C ASN A 297 10.76 20.08 1.24
N LYS A 298 10.11 19.02 0.72
CA LYS A 298 10.54 18.23 -0.45
C LYS A 298 11.91 17.56 -0.28
N THR A 299 12.41 17.45 0.94
CA THR A 299 13.59 16.64 1.21
C THR A 299 13.18 15.17 1.23
N ILE A 300 14.07 14.32 0.72
CA ILE A 300 13.84 12.89 0.73
C ILE A 300 14.57 12.28 1.91
N ASN A 301 13.83 11.61 2.77
CA ASN A 301 14.40 10.86 3.87
C ASN A 301 14.26 9.38 3.55
N PHE A 302 15.40 8.71 3.40
CA PHE A 302 15.45 7.26 3.37
C PHE A 302 15.58 6.78 4.80
N ALA A 303 14.70 5.85 5.18
CA ALA A 303 14.77 5.19 6.47
C ALA A 303 15.97 4.23 6.56
N PHE A 304 16.52 3.83 5.41
CA PHE A 304 17.55 2.81 5.30
C PHE A 304 18.62 3.22 4.27
N ASP A 305 19.86 2.76 4.47
CA ASP A 305 20.92 2.85 3.46
C ASP A 305 20.46 2.15 2.18
N CYS A 306 20.65 2.83 1.05
CA CYS A 306 20.12 2.39 -0.22
C CYS A 306 20.99 2.84 -1.39
N THR A 307 20.87 2.13 -2.51
CA THR A 307 21.68 2.38 -3.72
C THR A 307 21.23 3.67 -4.43
N GLY A 308 22.05 4.18 -5.36
CA GLY A 308 21.64 5.31 -6.21
C GLY A 308 20.35 5.03 -7.01
N SER A 309 20.14 3.79 -7.41
CA SER A 309 18.92 3.35 -8.09
C SER A 309 17.70 3.39 -7.16
N ASP A 310 17.84 2.92 -5.91
CA ASP A 310 16.79 3.03 -4.89
C ASP A 310 16.42 4.49 -4.63
N ARG A 311 17.42 5.37 -4.55
CA ARG A 311 17.18 6.81 -4.37
C ARG A 311 16.39 7.43 -5.50
N THR A 312 16.74 7.06 -6.73
CA THR A 312 16.06 7.51 -7.94
C THR A 312 14.61 7.04 -7.96
N ILE A 313 14.36 5.78 -7.63
CA ILE A 313 13.01 5.20 -7.54
C ILE A 313 12.20 5.92 -6.46
N GLY A 314 12.76 6.08 -5.26
CA GLY A 314 12.11 6.79 -4.16
C GLY A 314 11.72 8.22 -4.53
N TYR A 315 12.60 8.95 -5.21
CA TYR A 315 12.33 10.31 -5.67
C TYR A 315 11.18 10.38 -6.69
N ILE A 316 11.21 9.50 -7.69
CA ILE A 316 10.22 9.49 -8.78
C ILE A 316 8.86 9.04 -8.24
N LEU A 317 8.85 7.95 -7.46
CA LEU A 317 7.61 7.29 -7.06
C LEU A 317 6.99 7.88 -5.81
N LYS A 318 7.77 8.49 -4.91
CA LYS A 318 7.35 8.92 -3.56
C LYS A 318 6.42 7.90 -2.89
N PRO A 319 6.85 6.64 -2.80
CA PRO A 319 5.91 5.54 -2.64
C PRO A 319 5.48 5.32 -1.19
N CYS A 320 6.24 5.78 -0.19
CA CYS A 320 5.90 5.60 1.22
C CYS A 320 5.31 6.89 1.82
N ILE A 321 4.16 6.76 2.45
CA ILE A 321 3.52 7.83 3.24
C ILE A 321 4.08 7.83 4.67
N TYR A 322 4.21 6.64 5.23
CA TYR A 322 4.58 6.44 6.63
C TYR A 322 5.29 5.09 6.79
N TYR A 323 6.21 5.00 7.75
CA TYR A 323 6.79 3.74 8.17
C TYR A 323 7.05 3.76 9.68
N GLU A 324 7.05 2.58 10.27
CA GLU A 324 7.42 2.33 11.66
C GLU A 324 8.49 1.23 11.72
N ILE A 325 9.45 1.38 12.64
CA ILE A 325 10.46 0.35 12.91
C ILE A 325 9.94 -0.51 14.06
N ASN A 326 9.69 -1.78 13.77
CA ASN A 326 9.16 -2.73 14.75
C ASN A 326 10.26 -3.46 15.52
N ASP A 327 11.42 -3.66 14.87
CA ASP A 327 12.58 -4.30 15.49
C ASP A 327 13.85 -3.48 15.24
N ASN A 328 14.18 -2.62 16.20
CA ASN A 328 15.39 -1.79 16.18
C ASN A 328 16.68 -2.62 16.09
N THR A 329 16.69 -3.85 16.63
CA THR A 329 17.89 -4.70 16.60
C THR A 329 18.14 -5.24 15.19
N LYS A 330 17.08 -5.73 14.52
CA LYS A 330 17.17 -6.17 13.12
C LYS A 330 17.42 -5.00 12.18
N ALA A 331 16.80 -3.85 12.43
CA ALA A 331 17.05 -2.62 11.68
C ALA A 331 18.53 -2.22 11.79
N ASN A 332 19.09 -2.14 13.00
CA ASN A 332 20.51 -1.84 13.23
C ASN A 332 21.47 -2.80 12.52
N LYS A 333 21.12 -4.08 12.39
CA LYS A 333 21.92 -5.06 11.64
C LYS A 333 21.95 -4.79 10.13
N LEU A 334 20.89 -4.22 9.55
CA LEU A 334 20.91 -3.75 8.17
C LEU A 334 21.89 -2.58 7.99
N PHE A 335 22.11 -1.78 9.03
CA PHE A 335 22.92 -0.54 9.01
C PHE A 335 24.38 -0.73 9.42
N SER A 336 24.70 -1.76 10.21
CA SER A 336 26.07 -1.99 10.75
C SER A 336 27.16 -2.32 9.72
N LYS A 337 26.85 -2.24 8.42
CA LYS A 337 27.81 -2.32 7.30
C LYS A 337 27.82 -1.06 6.45
N THR A 338 27.80 0.12 7.05
CA THR A 338 28.55 1.25 6.49
C THR A 338 29.92 1.24 7.16
N GLY A 339 30.86 0.59 6.48
CA GLY A 339 32.25 0.97 6.61
C GLY A 339 32.34 2.47 6.33
N THR A 340 33.15 3.13 7.14
CA THR A 340 33.99 4.24 6.73
C THR A 340 34.69 3.89 5.41
N GLU A 341 34.00 3.99 4.29
CA GLU A 341 34.62 4.45 3.06
C GLU A 341 34.59 5.98 3.17
N GLN A 342 35.65 6.50 3.80
CA GLN A 342 36.15 7.81 3.44
C GLN A 342 36.32 7.77 1.92
N TYR A 343 35.45 8.46 1.19
CA TYR A 343 35.85 9.04 -0.09
C TYR A 343 36.95 10.05 0.26
N GLU A 344 38.19 9.56 0.39
CA GLU A 344 39.35 10.41 0.18
C GLU A 344 39.27 10.88 -1.25
N GLU A 345 39.11 12.19 -1.41
CA GLU A 345 39.38 12.89 -2.64
C GLU A 345 40.77 12.51 -3.14
N SER A 346 40.85 11.61 -4.12
CA SER A 346 41.97 11.58 -5.04
C SER A 346 41.76 12.66 -6.10
N ILE A 347 41.71 13.92 -5.66
CA ILE A 347 42.27 15.03 -6.42
C ILE A 347 43.69 15.13 -5.91
N LEU A 348 44.66 14.66 -6.69
CA LEU A 348 45.92 15.34 -7.01
C LEU A 348 46.87 14.37 -7.72
N GLU A 349 47.26 14.82 -8.91
CA GLU A 349 48.60 14.72 -9.50
C GLU A 349 49.05 13.43 -10.22
N GLY A 350 49.44 13.64 -11.48
CA GLY A 350 50.08 12.66 -12.38
C GLY A 350 49.72 12.99 -13.83
N SER A 351 50.19 14.12 -14.36
CA SER A 351 51.39 14.18 -15.23
C SER A 351 51.16 13.52 -16.59
#